data_AF-A0A6L5Z2P6-F1
#
_entry.id   AF-A0A6L5Z2P6-F1
#
_cell.length_a   1.000
_cell.length_b   1.000
_cell.length_c   1.000
_cell.angle_alpha   90.00
_cell.angle_beta   90.00
_cell.angle_gamma   90.00
#
_symmetry.space_group_name_H-M   'P 1'
#
loop_
_entity.id
_entity.type
_entity.pdbx_description
1 polymer ?
#
loop_
_entity_poly.entity_id
_entity_poly.type
_entity_poly.pdbx_seq_one_letter_code
_entity_poly.pdbx_strand_id
1 'polypeptide(L)'
;MRMNAFLGWGLGILVLLILTAIIGPMVADPKMAEVGAVIPRQKPSTEFLLGTDGQGRDMIAVLIYALPQTLKIGLLAGLISLGVGTVLGLVSGFVGGWVDAVIRTISDVMMTIPGIAIMVLVAANVRVMTVEIMAVIVAALSWMIATRTIRAQTLSVRERGYVQIARLNGQSGLKLVFVEVLPNLLTFIAASFVMTVSQAMLATIGLEALGLGPQDDLTLGMTIYWAQFYAAIVRGMWWWWMPPVFIISLIFVGLMLTSIGLDSTVNKRLAR
;
A
#
# COMPACT_ATOMS: atom_id res chain seq x y z
N MET A 1 -6.30 28.41 2.29
CA MET A 1 -6.05 27.23 1.44
C MET A 1 -7.31 26.38 1.45
N ARG A 2 -8.22 26.48 0.46
CA ARG A 2 -9.41 25.61 0.43
C ARG A 2 -8.92 24.21 0.05
N MET A 3 -8.91 23.30 1.02
CA MET A 3 -8.60 21.89 0.78
C MET A 3 -9.54 21.38 -0.31
N ASN A 4 -9.00 20.75 -1.35
CA ASN A 4 -9.83 20.15 -2.39
C ASN A 4 -10.79 19.16 -1.71
N ALA A 5 -12.09 19.22 -2.00
CA ALA A 5 -13.09 18.37 -1.34
C ALA A 5 -12.69 16.89 -1.42
N PHE A 6 -12.14 16.46 -2.56
CA PHE A 6 -11.61 15.10 -2.75
C PHE A 6 -10.51 14.72 -1.75
N LEU A 7 -9.59 15.64 -1.45
CA LEU A 7 -8.54 15.39 -0.45
C LEU A 7 -9.16 15.23 0.95
N GLY A 8 -10.14 16.06 1.29
CA GLY A 8 -10.85 15.98 2.58
C GLY A 8 -11.62 14.67 2.74
N TRP A 9 -12.38 14.25 1.72
CA TRP A 9 -13.11 12.98 1.73
C TRP A 9 -12.17 11.77 1.78
N GLY A 10 -11.10 11.77 0.97
CA GLY A 10 -10.11 10.70 0.94
C GLY A 10 -9.44 10.50 2.29
N LEU A 11 -8.91 11.59 2.88
CA LEU A 11 -8.31 11.55 4.21
C LEU A 11 -9.32 11.16 5.29
N GLY A 12 -10.56 11.66 5.21
CA GLY A 12 -11.63 11.31 6.16
C GLY A 12 -11.90 9.80 6.20
N ILE A 13 -11.99 9.15 5.03
CA ILE A 13 -12.17 7.70 4.93
C ILE A 13 -10.97 6.95 5.53
N LEU A 14 -9.75 7.34 5.15
CA LEU A 14 -8.54 6.68 5.65
C LEU A 14 -8.38 6.85 7.16
N VAL A 15 -8.63 8.04 7.69
CA VAL A 15 -8.59 8.31 9.13
C VAL A 15 -9.64 7.47 9.87
N LEU A 16 -10.86 7.38 9.36
CA LEU A 16 -11.89 6.52 9.96
C LEU A 16 -11.45 5.05 10.02
N LEU A 17 -10.86 4.52 8.94
CA LEU A 17 -10.37 3.15 8.88
C LEU A 17 -9.17 2.93 9.82
N ILE A 18 -8.24 3.88 9.90
CA ILE A 18 -7.10 3.82 10.82
C ILE A 18 -7.59 3.87 12.28
N LEU A 19 -8.54 4.75 12.59
CA LEU A 19 -9.15 4.80 13.94
C LEU A 19 -9.84 3.49 14.27
N THR A 20 -10.56 2.90 13.32
CA THR A 20 -11.19 1.58 13.50
C THR A 20 -10.16 0.49 13.72
N ALA A 21 -9.04 0.50 12.98
CA ALA A 21 -7.93 -0.45 13.13
C ALA A 21 -7.22 -0.34 14.49
N ILE A 22 -7.16 0.84 15.09
CA ILE A 22 -6.52 1.07 16.38
C ILE A 22 -7.49 0.78 17.54
N ILE A 23 -8.70 1.34 17.47
CA ILE A 23 -9.69 1.27 18.55
C ILE A 23 -10.42 -0.07 18.55
N GLY A 24 -10.72 -0.63 17.38
CA GLY A 24 -11.48 -1.88 17.25
C GLY A 24 -10.89 -3.04 18.06
N PRO A 25 -9.60 -3.38 17.91
CA PRO A 25 -8.97 -4.45 18.68
C PRO A 25 -8.94 -4.22 20.19
N MET A 26 -9.13 -2.98 20.67
CA MET A 26 -9.21 -2.65 22.10
C MET A 26 -10.60 -2.89 22.69
N VAL A 27 -11.63 -2.94 21.83
CA VAL A 27 -13.04 -3.08 22.24
C VAL A 27 -13.58 -4.47 21.94
N ALA A 28 -13.13 -5.10 20.85
CA ALA A 28 -13.53 -6.45 20.47
C ALA A 28 -12.83 -7.50 21.33
N ASP A 29 -13.51 -8.62 21.59
CA ASP A 29 -12.90 -9.79 22.24
C ASP A 29 -12.10 -10.59 21.19
N PRO A 30 -10.78 -10.79 21.39
CA PRO A 30 -9.96 -11.55 20.45
C PRO A 30 -10.42 -13.01 20.30
N LYS A 31 -11.03 -13.59 21.34
CA LYS A 31 -11.50 -14.97 21.30
C LYS A 31 -12.56 -15.19 20.23
N MET A 32 -13.37 -14.17 19.93
CA MET A 32 -14.43 -14.26 18.92
C MET A 32 -13.88 -14.37 17.48
N ALA A 33 -12.60 -14.04 17.28
CA ALA A 33 -11.91 -14.20 16.00
C ALA A 33 -11.08 -15.50 15.90
N GLU A 34 -11.05 -16.32 16.96
CA GLU A 34 -10.35 -17.61 16.96
C GLU A 34 -11.19 -18.70 16.28
N VAL A 35 -10.52 -19.65 15.63
CA VAL A 35 -11.18 -20.77 14.94
C VAL A 35 -11.98 -21.60 15.95
N GLY A 36 -13.26 -21.84 15.65
CA GLY A 36 -14.16 -22.63 16.51
C GLY A 36 -14.73 -21.88 17.71
N ALA A 37 -14.57 -20.55 17.79
CA ALA A 37 -15.14 -19.74 18.86
C ALA A 37 -16.68 -19.79 18.93
N VAL A 38 -17.34 -19.90 17.77
CA VAL A 38 -18.81 -19.86 17.62
C VAL A 38 -19.29 -20.90 16.62
N ILE A 39 -20.61 -21.11 16.54
CA ILE A 39 -21.21 -22.04 15.58
C ILE A 39 -20.93 -21.52 14.16
N PRO A 40 -20.32 -22.33 13.26
CA PRO A 40 -19.99 -21.90 11.91
C PRO A 40 -21.21 -21.64 11.01
N ARG A 41 -21.04 -20.78 10.01
CA ARG A 41 -21.97 -20.53 8.89
C ARG A 41 -23.35 -20.03 9.31
N GLN A 42 -23.45 -19.32 10.42
CA GLN A 42 -24.68 -18.68 10.84
C GLN A 42 -24.92 -17.40 10.05
N LYS A 43 -26.18 -17.18 9.67
CA LYS A 43 -26.63 -15.92 9.06
C LYS A 43 -26.53 -14.78 10.08
N PRO A 44 -26.50 -13.51 9.61
CA PRO A 44 -26.66 -12.36 10.46
C PRO A 44 -27.84 -12.49 11.42
N SER A 45 -27.60 -12.24 12.70
CA SER A 45 -28.57 -12.32 13.79
C SER A 45 -28.31 -11.21 14.81
N THR A 46 -29.16 -11.12 15.85
CA THR A 46 -28.94 -10.17 16.96
C THR A 46 -27.70 -10.52 17.80
N GLU A 47 -27.29 -11.79 17.78
CA GLU A 47 -26.07 -12.27 18.46
C GLU A 47 -24.83 -12.05 17.59
N PHE A 48 -24.93 -12.34 16.29
CA PHE A 48 -23.86 -12.18 15.31
C PHE A 48 -24.30 -11.23 14.20
N LEU A 49 -24.07 -9.93 14.38
CA LEU A 49 -24.60 -8.88 13.50
C LEU A 49 -24.19 -9.02 12.02
N LEU A 50 -22.99 -9.57 11.75
CA LEU A 50 -22.53 -9.92 10.40
C LEU A 50 -22.44 -11.44 10.19
N GLY A 51 -23.10 -12.22 11.04
CA GLY A 51 -23.07 -13.68 11.00
C GLY A 51 -21.70 -14.25 11.34
N THR A 52 -21.55 -15.55 11.08
CA THR A 52 -20.32 -16.29 11.36
C THR A 52 -19.76 -16.91 10.10
N ASP A 53 -18.45 -17.14 10.12
CA ASP A 53 -17.72 -17.70 9.01
C ASP A 53 -17.73 -19.24 9.02
N GLY A 54 -17.14 -19.85 8.00
CA GLY A 54 -17.06 -21.31 7.86
C GLY A 54 -16.04 -21.98 8.77
N GLN A 55 -15.20 -21.20 9.46
CA GLN A 55 -14.23 -21.65 10.46
C GLN A 55 -14.77 -21.47 11.89
N GLY A 56 -16.01 -20.97 12.07
CA GLY A 56 -16.61 -20.77 13.38
C GLY A 56 -16.12 -19.50 14.08
N ARG A 57 -15.88 -18.43 13.33
CA ARG A 57 -15.50 -17.11 13.85
C ARG A 57 -16.64 -16.11 13.68
N ASP A 58 -16.75 -15.14 14.60
CA ASP A 58 -17.62 -13.97 14.42
C ASP A 58 -17.04 -13.05 13.35
N MET A 59 -17.86 -12.64 12.38
CA MET A 59 -17.38 -11.86 11.24
C MET A 59 -16.94 -10.44 11.62
N ILE A 60 -17.58 -9.81 12.61
CA ILE A 60 -17.16 -8.47 13.07
C ILE A 60 -15.77 -8.56 13.70
N ALA A 61 -15.55 -9.53 14.58
CA ALA A 61 -14.25 -9.77 15.20
C ALA A 61 -13.19 -10.03 14.12
N VAL A 62 -13.47 -10.89 13.14
CA VAL A 62 -12.56 -11.15 12.01
C VAL A 62 -12.17 -9.85 11.30
N LEU A 63 -13.15 -9.01 10.94
CA LEU A 63 -12.87 -7.76 10.21
C LEU A 63 -12.08 -6.75 11.06
N ILE A 64 -12.37 -6.67 12.36
CA ILE A 64 -11.68 -5.78 13.30
C ILE A 64 -10.20 -6.15 13.43
N TYR A 65 -9.89 -7.45 13.55
CA TYR A 65 -8.51 -7.92 13.65
C TYR A 65 -7.81 -8.01 12.29
N ALA A 66 -8.56 -8.15 11.19
CA ALA A 66 -8.01 -8.21 9.84
C ALA A 66 -7.57 -6.84 9.28
N LEU A 67 -8.35 -5.79 9.55
CA LEU A 67 -8.09 -4.44 9.05
C LEU A 67 -6.68 -3.90 9.39
N PRO A 68 -6.20 -3.93 10.66
CA PRO A 68 -4.89 -3.40 11.01
C PRO A 68 -3.75 -4.14 10.29
N GLN A 69 -3.84 -5.46 10.13
CA GLN A 69 -2.80 -6.22 9.43
C GLN A 69 -2.78 -5.89 7.93
N THR A 70 -3.94 -5.80 7.28
CA THR A 70 -4.01 -5.38 5.86
C THR A 70 -3.45 -3.97 5.66
N LEU A 71 -3.76 -3.02 6.55
CA LEU A 71 -3.18 -1.68 6.49
C LEU A 71 -1.66 -1.71 6.74
N LYS A 72 -1.19 -2.50 7.71
CA LYS A 72 0.22 -2.65 8.03
C LYS A 72 1.04 -3.18 6.86
N ILE A 73 0.58 -4.25 6.18
CA ILE A 73 1.28 -4.78 5.00
C ILE A 73 1.40 -3.70 3.92
N GLY A 74 0.28 -3.04 3.58
CA GLY A 74 0.23 -1.99 2.57
C GLY A 74 1.15 -0.81 2.85
N LEU A 75 1.12 -0.32 4.08
CA LEU A 75 1.95 0.81 4.53
C LEU A 75 3.43 0.45 4.55
N LEU A 76 3.81 -0.71 5.08
CA LEU A 76 5.20 -1.15 5.10
C LEU A 76 5.75 -1.35 3.69
N ALA A 77 5.01 -2.06 2.84
CA ALA A 77 5.41 -2.30 1.47
C ALA A 77 5.55 -1.00 0.69
N GLY A 78 4.56 -0.11 0.79
CA GLY A 78 4.59 1.20 0.16
C GLY A 78 5.73 2.09 0.64
N LEU A 79 5.99 2.12 1.96
CA LEU A 79 7.07 2.91 2.54
C LEU A 79 8.44 2.42 2.10
N ILE A 80 8.67 1.10 2.12
CA ILE A 80 9.94 0.50 1.68
C ILE A 80 10.15 0.76 0.19
N SER A 81 9.13 0.49 -0.65
CA SER A 81 9.23 0.73 -2.10
C SER A 81 9.47 2.18 -2.46
N LEU A 82 8.75 3.11 -1.82
CA LEU A 82 8.97 4.53 -2.06
C LEU A 82 10.32 4.98 -1.53
N GLY A 83 10.75 4.51 -0.36
CA GLY A 83 12.05 4.85 0.21
C GLY A 83 13.20 4.44 -0.71
N VAL A 84 13.21 3.17 -1.12
CA VAL A 84 14.18 2.63 -2.08
C VAL A 84 14.10 3.38 -3.40
N GLY A 85 12.89 3.57 -3.94
CA GLY A 85 12.69 4.26 -5.20
C GLY A 85 13.11 5.73 -5.16
N THR A 86 12.92 6.41 -4.03
CA THR A 86 13.34 7.79 -3.82
C THR A 86 14.85 7.90 -3.85
N VAL A 87 15.54 7.06 -3.09
CA VAL A 87 17.01 7.05 -3.05
C VAL A 87 17.58 6.77 -4.44
N LEU A 88 17.11 5.70 -5.10
CA LEU A 88 17.61 5.33 -6.42
C LEU A 88 17.26 6.37 -7.48
N GLY A 89 16.05 6.94 -7.44
CA GLY A 89 15.60 7.95 -8.38
C GLY A 89 16.36 9.28 -8.26
N LEU A 90 16.63 9.73 -7.03
CA LEU A 90 17.45 10.91 -6.76
C LEU A 90 18.89 10.71 -7.24
N VAL A 91 19.50 9.57 -6.91
CA VAL A 91 20.88 9.25 -7.31
C VAL A 91 20.99 9.18 -8.83
N SER A 92 20.11 8.42 -9.48
CA SER A 92 20.07 8.26 -10.94
C SER A 92 19.83 9.60 -11.66
N GLY A 93 18.87 10.41 -11.20
CA GLY A 93 18.56 11.70 -11.82
C GLY A 93 19.61 12.79 -11.58
N PHE A 94 20.28 12.76 -10.43
CA PHE A 94 21.21 13.82 -10.05
C PHE A 94 22.67 13.54 -10.41
N VAL A 95 23.15 12.31 -10.24
CA VAL A 95 24.54 11.94 -10.56
C VAL A 95 24.71 11.76 -12.06
N GLY A 96 23.76 11.07 -12.72
CA GLY A 96 23.86 10.75 -14.15
C GLY A 96 24.94 9.71 -14.47
N GLY A 97 25.37 9.67 -15.73
CA GLY A 97 26.47 8.81 -16.19
C GLY A 97 26.17 7.31 -16.08
N TRP A 98 27.19 6.53 -15.70
CA TRP A 98 27.08 5.07 -15.63
C TRP A 98 26.14 4.60 -14.50
N VAL A 99 26.08 5.32 -13.37
CA VAL A 99 25.20 4.99 -12.24
C VAL A 99 23.73 5.07 -12.67
N ASP A 100 23.38 6.14 -13.40
CA ASP A 100 22.06 6.28 -14.01
C ASP A 100 21.76 5.15 -14.99
N ALA A 101 22.71 4.82 -15.87
CA ALA A 101 22.54 3.74 -16.84
C ALA A 101 22.26 2.39 -16.16
N VAL A 102 22.97 2.05 -15.09
CA VAL A 102 22.78 0.80 -14.33
C VAL A 102 21.42 0.78 -13.64
N ILE A 103 21.07 1.82 -12.88
CA ILE A 103 19.79 1.90 -12.15
C ILE A 103 18.62 1.82 -13.13
N ARG A 104 18.69 2.58 -14.24
CA ARG A 104 17.66 2.58 -15.27
C ARG A 104 17.53 1.18 -15.91
N THR A 105 18.65 0.57 -16.30
CA THR A 105 18.62 -0.75 -16.95
C THR A 105 18.05 -1.82 -16.03
N ILE A 106 18.47 -1.88 -14.76
CA ILE A 106 17.92 -2.84 -13.79
C ILE A 106 16.42 -2.62 -13.61
N SER A 107 16.00 -1.36 -13.45
CA SER A 107 14.57 -1.02 -13.27
C SER A 107 13.75 -1.42 -14.49
N ASP A 108 14.21 -1.08 -15.70
CA ASP A 108 13.51 -1.37 -16.95
C ASP A 108 13.43 -2.89 -17.19
N VAL A 109 14.51 -3.65 -16.93
CA VAL A 109 14.51 -5.11 -17.06
C VAL A 109 13.56 -5.77 -16.06
N MET A 110 13.50 -5.29 -14.82
CA MET A 110 12.57 -5.85 -13.84
C MET A 110 11.11 -5.46 -14.14
N MET A 111 10.86 -4.30 -14.76
CA MET A 111 9.51 -3.87 -15.17
C MET A 111 8.95 -4.65 -16.37
N THR A 112 9.78 -5.29 -17.19
CA THR A 112 9.30 -6.14 -18.30
C THR A 112 8.79 -7.49 -17.82
N ILE A 113 9.23 -7.94 -16.63
CA ILE A 113 8.78 -9.19 -16.03
C ILE A 113 7.48 -8.93 -15.26
N PRO A 114 6.44 -9.78 -15.40
CA PRO A 114 5.23 -9.67 -14.59
C PRO A 114 5.55 -9.82 -13.09
N GLY A 115 5.55 -8.69 -12.36
CA GLY A 115 5.94 -8.66 -10.94
C GLY A 115 5.15 -9.65 -10.08
N ILE A 116 3.84 -9.77 -10.31
CA ILE A 116 2.98 -10.73 -9.58
C ILE A 116 3.44 -12.18 -9.76
N ALA A 117 3.97 -12.56 -10.92
CA ALA A 117 4.43 -13.94 -11.16
C ALA A 117 5.66 -14.29 -10.32
N ILE A 118 6.62 -13.35 -10.21
CA ILE A 118 7.77 -13.52 -9.33
C ILE A 118 7.32 -13.51 -7.86
N MET A 119 6.41 -12.60 -7.47
CA MET A 119 5.90 -12.56 -6.10
C MET A 119 5.23 -13.89 -5.72
N VAL A 120 4.42 -14.48 -6.60
CA VAL A 120 3.81 -15.80 -6.41
C VAL A 120 4.87 -16.88 -6.24
N LEU A 121 5.88 -16.90 -7.12
CA LEU A 121 6.98 -17.87 -7.04
C LEU A 121 7.72 -17.78 -5.69
N VAL A 122 8.06 -16.57 -5.27
CA VAL A 122 8.75 -16.34 -3.99
C VAL A 122 7.85 -16.72 -2.82
N ALA A 123 6.61 -16.21 -2.80
CA ALA A 123 5.66 -16.43 -1.71
C ALA A 123 5.32 -17.92 -1.52
N ALA A 124 5.18 -18.68 -2.61
CA ALA A 124 4.90 -20.12 -2.55
C ALA A 124 6.06 -20.95 -1.95
N ASN A 125 7.28 -20.42 -1.93
CA ASN A 125 8.45 -21.08 -1.35
C ASN A 125 8.75 -20.62 0.10
N VAL A 126 8.01 -19.64 0.61
CA VAL A 126 8.13 -19.19 2.01
C VAL A 126 7.36 -20.16 2.91
N ARG A 127 8.06 -20.79 3.86
CA ARG A 127 7.45 -21.77 4.78
C ARG A 127 6.52 -21.14 5.82
N VAL A 128 6.93 -19.99 6.36
CA VAL A 128 6.17 -19.24 7.38
C VAL A 128 6.00 -17.83 6.84
N MET A 129 4.79 -17.52 6.39
CA MET A 129 4.46 -16.22 5.85
C MET A 129 3.97 -15.32 6.98
N THR A 130 4.69 -14.23 7.25
CA THR A 130 4.25 -13.18 8.18
C THR A 130 3.88 -11.92 7.42
N VAL A 131 3.17 -11.01 8.09
CA VAL A 131 2.83 -9.67 7.58
C VAL A 131 4.08 -8.90 7.09
N GLU A 132 5.20 -8.96 7.82
CA GLU A 132 6.44 -8.30 7.45
C GLU A 132 7.11 -8.93 6.23
N ILE A 133 7.14 -10.26 6.17
CA ILE A 133 7.72 -10.98 5.02
C ILE A 133 6.92 -10.66 3.76
N MET A 134 5.58 -10.69 3.85
CA MET A 134 4.71 -10.30 2.75
C MET A 134 5.00 -8.87 2.28
N ALA A 135 5.12 -7.92 3.22
CA ALA A 135 5.44 -6.53 2.89
C ALA A 135 6.80 -6.41 2.15
N VAL A 136 7.82 -7.17 2.58
CA VAL A 136 9.14 -7.19 1.93
C VAL A 136 9.08 -7.79 0.52
N ILE A 137 8.36 -8.90 0.33
CA ILE A 137 8.18 -9.53 -0.99
C ILE A 137 7.56 -8.55 -1.98
N VAL A 138 6.47 -7.89 -1.57
CA VAL A 138 5.79 -6.91 -2.41
C VAL A 138 6.69 -5.69 -2.65
N ALA A 139 7.40 -5.23 -1.62
CA ALA A 139 8.26 -4.06 -1.74
C ALA A 139 9.43 -4.27 -2.71
N ALA A 140 10.00 -5.48 -2.70
CA ALA A 140 11.14 -5.87 -3.52
C ALA A 140 10.87 -5.73 -5.03
N LEU A 141 9.60 -5.80 -5.45
CA LEU A 141 9.20 -5.64 -6.85
C LEU A 141 8.32 -4.41 -7.12
N SER A 142 8.10 -3.53 -6.15
CA SER A 142 7.26 -2.33 -6.34
C SER A 142 8.05 -1.02 -6.39
N TRP A 143 9.36 -1.05 -6.12
CA TRP A 143 10.22 0.15 -6.08
C TRP A 143 10.53 0.78 -7.45
N MET A 144 10.45 0.00 -8.54
CA MET A 144 10.90 0.44 -9.87
C MET A 144 10.12 1.64 -10.42
N ILE A 145 8.80 1.62 -10.26
CA ILE A 145 7.93 2.72 -10.72
C ILE A 145 8.24 3.99 -9.94
N ALA A 146 8.46 3.88 -8.63
CA ALA A 146 8.87 5.00 -7.78
C ALA A 146 10.24 5.55 -8.21
N THR A 147 11.23 4.69 -8.48
CA THR A 147 12.54 5.10 -9.04
C THR A 147 12.38 5.92 -10.31
N ARG A 148 11.62 5.41 -11.28
CA ARG A 148 11.47 6.03 -12.59
C ARG A 148 10.77 7.39 -12.50
N THR A 149 9.71 7.48 -11.71
CA THR A 149 8.92 8.71 -11.54
C THR A 149 9.71 9.77 -10.79
N ILE A 150 10.37 9.40 -9.69
CA ILE A 150 11.20 10.33 -8.91
C ILE A 150 12.42 10.78 -9.70
N ARG A 151 13.06 9.88 -10.47
CA ARG A 151 14.14 10.24 -11.39
C ARG A 151 13.70 11.31 -12.40
N ALA A 152 12.53 11.14 -13.02
CA ALA A 152 12.02 12.11 -13.99
C ALA A 152 11.82 13.50 -13.36
N GLN A 153 11.26 13.55 -12.15
CA GLN A 153 11.11 14.80 -11.41
C GLN A 153 12.46 15.38 -10.96
N THR A 154 13.40 14.53 -10.56
CA THR A 154 14.77 14.94 -10.19
C THR A 154 15.49 15.61 -11.35
N LEU A 155 15.39 15.05 -12.56
CA LEU A 155 15.95 15.65 -13.78
C LEU A 155 15.33 17.03 -14.05
N SER A 156 14.00 17.15 -13.92
CA SER A 156 13.32 18.44 -14.10
C SER A 156 13.77 19.50 -13.09
N VAL A 157 13.87 19.12 -11.80
CA VAL A 157 14.30 20.04 -10.74
C VAL A 157 15.78 20.43 -10.88
N ARG A 158 16.63 19.50 -11.29
CA ARG A 158 18.08 19.74 -11.51
C ARG A 158 18.35 20.84 -12.53
N GLU A 159 17.50 20.98 -13.54
CA GLU A 159 17.64 21.98 -14.61
C GLU A 159 17.06 23.37 -14.23
N ARG A 160 16.52 23.53 -13.02
CA ARG A 160 15.99 24.83 -12.57
C ARG A 160 17.10 25.82 -12.22
N GLY A 161 16.87 27.09 -12.53
CA GLY A 161 17.87 28.17 -12.36
C GLY A 161 18.46 28.28 -10.95
N TYR A 162 17.65 28.10 -9.88
CA TYR A 162 18.17 28.17 -8.51
C TYR A 162 19.16 27.03 -8.19
N VAL A 163 18.98 25.83 -8.75
CA VAL A 163 19.92 24.71 -8.59
C VAL A 163 21.22 24.99 -9.34
N GLN A 164 21.14 25.59 -10.54
CA GLN A 164 22.31 26.00 -11.31
C GLN A 164 23.09 27.10 -10.58
N ILE A 165 22.41 28.10 -10.02
CA ILE A 165 23.04 29.17 -9.21
C ILE A 165 23.70 28.58 -7.97
N ALA A 166 23.06 27.66 -7.26
CA ALA A 166 23.65 26.98 -6.11
C ALA A 166 24.94 26.22 -6.47
N ARG A 167 25.00 25.58 -7.66
CA ARG A 167 26.22 24.97 -8.20
C ARG A 167 27.32 25.98 -8.46
N LEU A 168 26.99 27.12 -9.08
CA LEU A 168 27.95 28.19 -9.33
C LEU A 168 28.52 28.78 -8.03
N ASN A 169 27.72 28.80 -6.97
CA ASN A 169 28.13 29.18 -5.62
C ASN A 169 28.92 28.08 -4.86
N GLY A 170 29.36 27.02 -5.55
CA GLY A 170 30.19 25.96 -4.98
C GLY A 170 29.43 24.86 -4.23
N GLN A 171 28.09 24.88 -4.19
CA GLN A 171 27.34 23.76 -3.64
C GLN A 171 27.30 22.62 -4.66
N SER A 172 27.89 21.47 -4.32
CA SER A 172 27.93 20.31 -5.22
C SER A 172 27.61 18.99 -4.49
N GLY A 173 27.41 17.93 -5.27
CA GLY A 173 27.21 16.58 -4.76
C GLY A 173 25.93 16.38 -3.95
N LEU A 174 26.01 15.51 -2.93
CA LEU A 174 24.87 15.11 -2.10
C LEU A 174 24.27 16.27 -1.30
N LYS A 175 25.08 17.24 -0.87
CA LYS A 175 24.59 18.41 -0.12
C LYS A 175 23.57 19.20 -0.95
N LEU A 176 23.86 19.41 -2.24
CA LEU A 176 22.94 20.08 -3.14
C LEU A 176 21.63 19.28 -3.34
N VAL A 177 21.72 17.94 -3.37
CA VAL A 177 20.52 17.08 -3.45
C VAL A 177 19.64 17.25 -2.21
N PHE A 178 20.19 17.11 -1.01
CA PHE A 178 19.41 17.14 0.22
C PHE A 178 18.91 18.54 0.59
N VAL A 179 19.60 19.60 0.18
CA VAL A 179 19.23 20.99 0.51
C VAL A 179 18.33 21.61 -0.55
N GLU A 180 18.59 21.41 -1.84
CA GLU A 180 17.86 22.11 -2.91
C GLU A 180 16.88 21.20 -3.65
N VAL A 181 17.22 19.93 -3.89
CA VAL A 181 16.40 19.05 -4.76
C VAL A 181 15.32 18.33 -3.95
N LEU A 182 15.72 17.60 -2.91
CA LEU A 182 14.83 16.76 -2.12
C LEU A 182 13.68 17.56 -1.49
N PRO A 183 13.90 18.72 -0.83
CA PRO A 183 12.81 19.49 -0.21
C PRO A 183 11.75 19.94 -1.23
N ASN A 184 12.17 20.26 -2.45
CA ASN A 184 11.27 20.62 -3.55
C ASN A 184 10.48 19.41 -4.08
N LEU A 185 11.02 18.20 -3.96
CA LEU A 185 10.36 16.96 -4.34
C LEU A 185 9.49 16.36 -3.25
N LEU A 186 9.58 16.80 -1.98
CA LEU A 186 8.81 16.21 -0.87
C LEU A 186 7.29 16.18 -1.12
N THR A 187 6.74 17.21 -1.77
CA THR A 187 5.30 17.23 -2.08
C THR A 187 4.94 16.16 -3.13
N PHE A 188 5.81 15.95 -4.11
CA PHE A 188 5.64 14.91 -5.12
C PHE A 188 5.87 13.50 -4.54
N ILE A 189 6.86 13.34 -3.67
CA ILE A 189 7.15 12.09 -2.96
C ILE A 189 5.95 11.72 -2.06
N ALA A 190 5.34 12.71 -1.38
CA ALA A 190 4.14 12.49 -0.58
C ALA A 190 2.92 12.05 -1.43
N ALA A 191 2.74 12.62 -2.63
CA ALA A 191 1.71 12.16 -3.56
C ALA A 191 2.00 10.73 -4.07
N SER A 192 3.25 10.48 -4.46
CA SER A 192 3.72 9.16 -4.90
C SER A 192 3.52 8.09 -3.83
N PHE A 193 3.66 8.43 -2.53
CA PHE A 193 3.42 7.50 -1.44
C PHE A 193 2.04 6.86 -1.49
N VAL A 194 1.00 7.66 -1.71
CA VAL A 194 -0.38 7.15 -1.78
C VAL A 194 -0.54 6.17 -2.95
N MET A 195 0.06 6.49 -4.09
CA MET A 195 0.05 5.61 -5.27
C MET A 195 0.82 4.31 -5.02
N THR A 196 2.02 4.40 -4.43
CA THR A 196 2.86 3.22 -4.14
C THR A 196 2.20 2.31 -3.11
N VAL A 197 1.61 2.86 -2.05
CA VAL A 197 0.82 2.10 -1.07
C VAL A 197 -0.36 1.41 -1.74
N SER A 198 -1.10 2.11 -2.60
CA SER A 198 -2.25 1.53 -3.32
C SER A 198 -1.84 0.32 -4.16
N GLN A 199 -0.76 0.44 -4.93
CA GLN A 199 -0.27 -0.65 -5.77
C GLN A 199 0.26 -1.83 -4.94
N ALA A 200 0.97 -1.53 -3.86
CA ALA A 200 1.45 -2.56 -2.95
C ALA A 200 0.28 -3.32 -2.29
N MET A 201 -0.75 -2.61 -1.82
CA MET A 201 -1.96 -3.23 -1.27
C MET A 201 -2.68 -4.11 -2.27
N LEU A 202 -2.78 -3.66 -3.53
CA LEU A 202 -3.40 -4.46 -4.59
C LEU A 202 -2.62 -5.76 -4.84
N ALA A 203 -1.29 -5.68 -4.90
CA ALA A 203 -0.44 -6.86 -5.03
C ALA A 203 -0.58 -7.81 -3.84
N THR A 204 -0.54 -7.29 -2.60
CA THR A 204 -0.75 -8.08 -1.38
C THR A 204 -2.10 -8.80 -1.41
N ILE A 205 -3.21 -8.07 -1.60
CA ILE A 205 -4.56 -8.65 -1.60
C ILE A 205 -4.69 -9.70 -2.72
N GLY A 206 -4.06 -9.46 -3.88
CA GLY A 206 -3.99 -10.43 -4.96
C GLY A 206 -3.28 -11.73 -4.56
N LEU A 207 -2.14 -11.64 -3.88
CA LEU A 207 -1.43 -12.83 -3.36
C LEU A 207 -2.21 -13.54 -2.26
N GLU A 208 -2.80 -12.78 -1.34
CA GLU A 208 -3.62 -13.34 -0.26
C GLU A 208 -4.85 -14.08 -0.80
N ALA A 209 -5.52 -13.52 -1.81
CA ALA A 209 -6.64 -14.19 -2.49
C ALA A 209 -6.24 -15.50 -3.18
N LEU A 210 -4.96 -15.68 -3.53
CA LEU A 210 -4.41 -16.94 -4.03
C LEU A 210 -4.02 -17.93 -2.91
N GLY A 211 -4.21 -17.54 -1.64
CA GLY A 211 -3.81 -18.34 -0.47
C GLY A 211 -2.34 -18.23 -0.11
N LEU A 212 -1.63 -17.25 -0.66
CA LEU A 212 -0.19 -17.02 -0.42
C LEU A 212 0.07 -15.98 0.67
N GLY A 213 -0.97 -15.61 1.43
CA GLY A 213 -0.90 -14.67 2.53
C GLY A 213 -0.37 -15.27 3.83
N PRO A 214 -0.17 -14.42 4.86
CA PRO A 214 0.06 -14.87 6.23
C PRO A 214 -1.09 -15.76 6.70
N GLN A 215 -0.77 -16.95 7.20
CA GLN A 215 -1.79 -17.93 7.61
C GLN A 215 -2.16 -17.79 9.10
N ASP A 216 -1.23 -17.31 9.92
CA ASP A 216 -1.41 -17.14 11.36
C ASP A 216 -1.97 -15.75 11.73
N ASP A 217 -1.95 -14.80 10.80
CA ASP A 217 -2.51 -13.47 10.97
C ASP A 217 -3.84 -13.33 10.20
N LEU A 218 -4.81 -12.64 10.80
CA LEU A 218 -6.03 -12.26 10.11
C LEU A 218 -5.72 -11.09 9.18
N THR A 219 -6.05 -11.22 7.90
CA THR A 219 -6.01 -10.13 6.92
C THR A 219 -7.29 -10.16 6.08
N LEU A 220 -7.66 -9.00 5.50
CA LEU A 220 -8.86 -8.88 4.68
C LEU A 220 -8.76 -9.72 3.40
N GLY A 221 -7.59 -9.81 2.77
CA GLY A 221 -7.41 -10.66 1.59
C GLY A 221 -7.42 -12.15 1.93
N MET A 222 -6.86 -12.56 3.07
CA MET A 222 -6.99 -13.95 3.52
C MET A 222 -8.44 -14.30 3.89
N THR A 223 -9.21 -13.33 4.40
CA THR A 223 -10.66 -13.50 4.63
C THR A 223 -11.40 -13.78 3.32
N ILE A 224 -11.03 -13.10 2.22
CA ILE A 224 -11.55 -13.40 0.88
C ILE A 224 -11.14 -14.79 0.42
N TYR A 225 -9.88 -15.17 0.59
CA TYR A 225 -9.40 -16.52 0.27
C TYR A 225 -10.22 -17.60 0.97
N TRP A 226 -10.42 -17.50 2.28
CA TRP A 226 -11.21 -18.48 3.02
C TRP A 226 -12.67 -18.50 2.56
N ALA A 227 -13.27 -17.35 2.27
CA ALA A 227 -14.61 -17.30 1.70
C ALA A 227 -14.70 -18.02 0.34
N GLN A 228 -13.68 -17.90 -0.52
CA GLN A 228 -13.60 -18.64 -1.79
C GLN A 228 -13.39 -20.13 -1.56
N PHE A 229 -12.44 -20.50 -0.69
CA PHE A 229 -12.10 -21.88 -0.36
C PHE A 229 -13.30 -22.67 0.17
N TYR A 230 -14.13 -22.06 1.03
CA TYR A 230 -15.36 -22.67 1.56
C TYR A 230 -16.59 -22.47 0.66
N ALA A 231 -16.41 -21.98 -0.56
CA ALA A 231 -17.47 -21.72 -1.53
C ALA A 231 -18.59 -20.83 -0.97
N ALA A 232 -18.25 -19.83 -0.16
CA ALA A 232 -19.21 -18.92 0.49
C ALA A 232 -20.10 -18.20 -0.52
N ILE A 233 -19.54 -17.83 -1.68
CA ILE A 233 -20.27 -17.18 -2.77
C ILE A 233 -21.37 -18.11 -3.31
N VAL A 234 -21.01 -19.37 -3.64
CA VAL A 234 -21.95 -20.38 -4.17
C VAL A 234 -23.02 -20.75 -3.14
N ARG A 235 -22.65 -20.75 -1.85
CA ARG A 235 -23.56 -21.04 -0.73
C ARG A 235 -24.45 -19.85 -0.32
N GLY A 236 -24.34 -18.71 -0.99
CA GLY A 236 -25.11 -17.51 -0.67
C GLY A 236 -24.75 -16.85 0.67
N MET A 237 -23.57 -17.15 1.23
CA MET A 237 -23.08 -16.58 2.48
C MET A 237 -22.48 -15.19 2.23
N TRP A 238 -23.33 -14.24 1.80
CA TRP A 238 -22.93 -12.88 1.42
C TRP A 238 -22.24 -12.13 2.56
N TRP A 239 -22.63 -12.42 3.81
CA TRP A 239 -22.09 -11.79 4.99
C TRP A 239 -20.61 -12.14 5.23
N TRP A 240 -20.06 -13.18 4.60
CA TRP A 240 -18.64 -13.50 4.72
C TRP A 240 -17.78 -12.79 3.66
N TRP A 241 -18.15 -12.86 2.38
CA TRP A 241 -17.30 -12.30 1.32
C TRP A 241 -17.54 -10.80 1.06
N MET A 242 -18.75 -10.29 1.29
CA MET A 242 -19.08 -8.90 0.94
C MET A 242 -18.44 -7.88 1.89
N PRO A 243 -18.47 -8.05 3.23
CA PRO A 243 -17.84 -7.10 4.14
C PRO A 243 -16.34 -6.86 3.93
N PRO A 244 -15.45 -7.87 3.80
CA PRO A 244 -14.03 -7.61 3.55
C PRO A 244 -13.81 -6.90 2.20
N VAL A 245 -14.57 -7.26 1.16
CA VAL A 245 -14.52 -6.58 -0.14
C VAL A 245 -14.96 -5.11 -0.04
N PHE A 246 -16.00 -4.82 0.74
CA PHE A 246 -16.47 -3.46 0.98
C PHE A 246 -15.41 -2.61 1.70
N ILE A 247 -14.80 -3.14 2.76
CA ILE A 247 -13.73 -2.44 3.50
C ILE A 247 -12.51 -2.20 2.59
N ILE A 248 -12.08 -3.21 1.83
CA ILE A 248 -11.01 -3.07 0.84
C ILE A 248 -11.34 -1.97 -0.18
N SER A 249 -12.58 -1.96 -0.69
CA SER A 249 -13.03 -0.94 -1.63
C SER A 249 -12.97 0.46 -1.03
N LEU A 250 -13.37 0.62 0.24
CA LEU A 250 -13.24 1.89 0.95
C LEU A 250 -11.78 2.34 1.11
N ILE A 251 -10.86 1.40 1.39
CA ILE A 251 -9.43 1.71 1.44
C ILE A 251 -8.97 2.27 0.09
N PHE A 252 -9.27 1.58 -1.01
CA PHE A 252 -8.87 2.02 -2.36
C PHE A 252 -9.51 3.36 -2.76
N VAL A 253 -10.79 3.57 -2.43
CA VAL A 253 -11.45 4.86 -2.66
C VAL A 253 -10.79 5.97 -1.85
N GLY A 254 -10.49 5.72 -0.57
CA GLY A 254 -9.78 6.67 0.30
C GLY A 254 -8.40 7.06 -0.26
N LEU A 255 -7.61 6.06 -0.70
CA LEU A 255 -6.31 6.28 -1.32
C LEU A 255 -6.43 7.03 -2.66
N MET A 256 -7.34 6.62 -3.54
CA MET A 256 -7.55 7.27 -4.85
C MET A 256 -7.96 8.74 -4.70
N LEU A 257 -8.92 9.04 -3.83
CA LEU A 257 -9.37 10.41 -3.57
C LEU A 257 -8.25 11.26 -2.97
N THR A 258 -7.44 10.68 -2.09
CA THR A 258 -6.25 11.36 -1.53
C THR A 258 -5.22 11.65 -2.62
N SER A 259 -4.95 10.71 -3.53
CA SER A 259 -4.03 10.89 -4.66
C SER A 259 -4.48 12.04 -5.57
N ILE A 260 -5.74 12.02 -6.02
CA ILE A 260 -6.33 13.09 -6.86
C ILE A 260 -6.26 14.45 -6.14
N GLY A 261 -6.54 14.43 -4.84
CA GLY A 261 -6.42 15.60 -3.98
C GLY A 261 -5.02 16.20 -3.98
N LEU A 262 -4.00 15.36 -3.76
CA LEU A 262 -2.59 15.78 -3.73
C LEU A 262 -2.11 16.28 -5.08
N ASP A 263 -2.43 15.59 -6.18
CA ASP A 263 -2.04 16.01 -7.54
C ASP A 263 -2.57 17.40 -7.88
N SER A 264 -3.80 17.70 -7.48
CA SER A 264 -4.39 19.03 -7.68
C SER A 264 -3.67 20.14 -6.92
N THR A 265 -3.02 19.82 -5.79
CA THR A 265 -2.25 20.79 -5.01
C THR A 265 -0.83 20.96 -5.55
N VAL A 266 -0.21 19.88 -6.02
CA VAL A 266 1.11 19.89 -6.66
C VAL A 266 1.06 20.72 -7.95
N ASN A 267 0.10 20.46 -8.84
CA ASN A 267 -0.03 21.18 -10.11
C ASN A 267 -0.24 22.68 -9.93
N LYS A 268 -0.98 23.10 -8.91
CA LYS A 268 -1.17 24.54 -8.60
C LYS A 268 0.10 25.25 -8.13
N ARG A 269 1.03 24.53 -7.49
CA ARG A 269 2.34 25.09 -7.09
C ARG A 269 3.29 25.21 -8.26
N LEU A 270 3.21 24.32 -9.25
CA LEU A 270 4.05 24.36 -10.45
C LEU A 270 3.61 25.42 -11.47
N ALA A 271 2.35 25.85 -11.41
CA ALA A 271 1.79 26.90 -12.27
C ALA A 271 2.05 28.34 -11.75
N ARG A 272 2.75 28.50 -10.63
CA ARG A 272 3.16 29.79 -10.05
C ARG A 272 4.67 29.92 -10.15
#